data_AF-W1J952-F1
#
_entry.id   AF-W1J952-F1
#
_cell.length_a   1.000
_cell.length_b   1.000
_cell.length_c   1.000
_cell.angle_alpha   90.00
_cell.angle_beta   90.00
_cell.angle_gamma   90.00
#
_symmetry.space_group_name_H-M   'P 1'
#
loop_
_entity.id
_entity.type
_entity.pdbx_description
1 polymer ?
#
loop_
_entity_poly.entity_id
_entity_poly.type
_entity_poly.pdbx_seq_one_letter_code
_entity_poly.pdbx_strand_id
1 'polypeptide(L)'
;MKKFLELRQQKSDLTQQMRSLLTNAENEKRSLTSDEAKQFDELRSQSDTLNTEIARYESLADEERSQARTQPTSKKLSNDELRHYVLTGETRSLSTGVPSDGGYTVIPELNKQIMQQLTDESVMRRICSVKTTRSNEYKQLVSVGGAAVAHGEEGKARTETATPKVEEVSIKLFPIYSYPKTTQEIIDFSDVDILGWLTAEIADTFVDTEEMDLVSGDGSKKAKGFLSYPRDTQADKIRAFGTLQKLEVTALSADSLIDLKFLLKNKYRKNAVWVISIFVPSAAAFASRSAPSRVNRAKYLLMFQSLSYQ
;
A
#
# COMPACT_ATOMS: atom_id res chain seq x y z
N MET A 1 -7.97 -15.09 -26.22
CA MET A 1 -8.23 -13.73 -25.70
C MET A 1 -8.06 -12.62 -26.75
N LYS A 2 -6.91 -12.45 -27.43
CA LYS A 2 -6.74 -11.40 -28.47
C LYS A 2 -7.79 -11.46 -29.59
N LYS A 3 -8.00 -12.65 -30.17
CA LYS A 3 -9.02 -12.89 -31.20
C LYS A 3 -10.46 -12.56 -30.76
N PHE A 4 -10.79 -12.77 -29.47
CA PHE A 4 -12.12 -12.46 -28.93
C PHE A 4 -12.37 -10.94 -28.83
N LEU A 5 -11.35 -10.19 -28.43
CA LEU A 5 -11.38 -8.72 -28.41
C LEU A 5 -11.51 -8.14 -29.81
N GLU A 6 -10.77 -8.70 -30.78
CA GLU A 6 -10.87 -8.31 -32.20
C GLU A 6 -12.29 -8.51 -32.75
N LEU A 7 -12.93 -9.66 -32.46
CA LEU A 7 -14.31 -9.93 -32.88
C LEU A 7 -15.32 -8.95 -32.27
N ARG A 8 -15.14 -8.56 -31.01
CA ARG A 8 -16.00 -7.55 -30.35
C ARG A 8 -15.83 -6.16 -30.96
N GLN A 9 -14.60 -5.80 -31.34
CA GLN A 9 -14.31 -4.54 -32.02
C GLN A 9 -14.91 -4.51 -33.43
N GLN A 10 -14.75 -5.58 -34.21
CA GLN A 10 -15.38 -5.70 -35.53
C GLN A 10 -16.91 -5.58 -35.47
N LYS A 11 -17.54 -6.17 -34.46
CA LYS A 11 -18.97 -5.98 -34.20
C LYS A 11 -19.32 -4.53 -33.90
N SER A 12 -18.56 -3.84 -33.04
CA SER A 12 -18.84 -2.43 -32.74
C SER A 12 -18.78 -1.57 -34.00
N ASP A 13 -17.79 -1.81 -34.86
CA ASP A 13 -17.60 -1.06 -36.09
C ASP A 13 -18.75 -1.29 -37.08
N LEU A 14 -19.21 -2.53 -37.25
CA LEU A 14 -20.39 -2.84 -38.07
C LEU A 14 -21.66 -2.19 -37.51
N THR A 15 -21.86 -2.18 -36.19
CA THR A 15 -23.01 -1.51 -35.58
C THR A 15 -22.96 0.01 -35.75
N GLN A 16 -21.77 0.61 -35.78
CA GLN A 16 -21.59 2.03 -36.09
C GLN A 16 -21.88 2.32 -37.56
N GLN A 17 -21.46 1.46 -38.49
CA GLN A 17 -21.78 1.59 -39.92
C GLN A 17 -23.29 1.51 -40.15
N MET A 18 -23.97 0.53 -39.56
CA MET A 18 -25.44 0.42 -39.62
C MET A 18 -26.14 1.67 -39.06
N ARG A 19 -25.65 2.23 -37.94
CA ARG A 19 -26.18 3.48 -37.37
C ARG A 19 -25.95 4.66 -38.31
N SER A 20 -24.77 4.76 -38.92
CA SER A 20 -24.43 5.87 -39.82
C SER A 20 -25.33 5.90 -41.06
N LEU A 21 -25.68 4.74 -41.62
CA LEU A 21 -26.61 4.63 -42.75
C LEU A 21 -28.02 5.12 -42.37
N LEU A 22 -28.50 4.76 -41.17
CA LEU A 22 -29.78 5.24 -40.67
C LEU A 22 -29.77 6.75 -40.39
N THR A 23 -28.72 7.28 -39.76
CA THR A 23 -28.61 8.71 -39.48
C THR A 23 -28.49 9.56 -40.76
N ASN A 24 -27.85 9.03 -41.81
CA ASN A 24 -27.75 9.73 -43.09
C ASN A 24 -29.12 9.79 -43.78
N ALA A 25 -29.89 8.69 -43.78
CA ALA A 25 -31.25 8.68 -44.30
C ALA A 25 -32.18 9.64 -43.53
N GLU A 26 -32.05 9.69 -42.19
CA GLU A 26 -32.79 10.64 -41.34
C GLU A 26 -32.42 12.10 -41.63
N ASN A 27 -31.14 12.43 -41.77
CA ASN A 27 -30.67 13.78 -42.11
C ASN A 27 -31.18 14.26 -43.46
N GLU A 28 -31.29 13.35 -44.44
CA GLU A 28 -31.82 13.61 -45.77
C GLU A 28 -33.36 13.54 -45.82
N LYS A 29 -34.03 13.31 -44.67
CA LYS A 29 -35.49 13.19 -44.51
C LYS A 29 -36.14 12.21 -45.49
N ARG A 30 -35.42 11.16 -45.86
CA ARG A 30 -35.88 10.14 -46.80
C ARG A 30 -35.80 8.75 -46.17
N SER A 31 -36.56 7.81 -46.71
CA SER A 31 -36.34 6.40 -46.41
C SER A 31 -35.03 5.92 -47.02
N LEU A 32 -34.51 4.80 -46.50
CA LEU A 32 -33.39 4.08 -47.11
C LEU A 32 -33.67 3.86 -48.61
N THR A 33 -32.69 4.16 -49.44
CA THR A 33 -32.74 3.80 -50.87
C THR A 33 -32.65 2.28 -51.02
N SER A 34 -33.04 1.75 -52.19
CA SER A 34 -32.96 0.30 -52.43
C SER A 34 -31.55 -0.27 -52.26
N ASP A 35 -30.51 0.52 -52.51
CA ASP A 35 -29.12 0.08 -52.39
C ASP A 35 -28.60 0.18 -50.95
N GLU A 36 -28.96 1.22 -50.20
CA GLU A 36 -28.65 1.33 -48.76
C GLU A 36 -29.38 0.29 -47.93
N ALA A 37 -30.62 -0.08 -48.32
CA ALA A 37 -31.35 -1.16 -47.67
C ALA A 37 -30.61 -2.51 -47.82
N LYS A 38 -30.09 -2.81 -49.02
CA LYS A 38 -29.27 -4.02 -49.25
C LYS A 38 -27.98 -3.99 -48.43
N GLN A 39 -27.30 -2.84 -48.37
CA GLN A 39 -26.08 -2.68 -47.56
C GLN A 39 -26.36 -2.87 -46.07
N PHE A 40 -27.49 -2.36 -45.57
CA PHE A 40 -27.90 -2.55 -44.20
C PHE A 40 -28.18 -4.03 -43.87
N ASP A 41 -28.87 -4.74 -44.76
CA ASP A 41 -29.16 -6.17 -44.60
C ASP A 41 -27.89 -7.03 -44.64
N GLU A 42 -26.92 -6.68 -45.48
CA GLU A 42 -25.59 -7.33 -45.53
C GLU A 42 -24.78 -7.10 -44.25
N LEU A 43 -24.70 -5.85 -43.75
CA LEU A 43 -24.02 -5.52 -42.50
C LEU A 43 -24.67 -6.21 -41.30
N ARG A 44 -26.01 -6.35 -41.32
CA ARG A 44 -26.74 -7.08 -40.29
C ARG A 44 -26.42 -8.57 -40.30
N SER A 45 -26.38 -9.19 -41.48
CA SER A 45 -25.95 -10.58 -41.65
C SER A 45 -24.54 -10.81 -41.09
N GLN A 46 -23.59 -9.91 -41.38
CA GLN A 46 -22.22 -9.98 -40.83
C GLN A 46 -22.17 -9.78 -39.31
N SER A 47 -23.00 -8.88 -38.76
CA SER A 47 -23.13 -8.71 -37.31
C SER A 47 -23.67 -9.98 -36.64
N ASP A 48 -24.64 -10.66 -37.26
CA ASP A 48 -25.24 -11.88 -36.73
C ASP A 48 -24.27 -13.06 -36.76
N THR A 49 -23.45 -13.20 -37.82
CA THR A 49 -22.39 -14.22 -37.84
C THR A 49 -21.35 -13.96 -36.75
N LEU A 50 -20.88 -12.72 -36.58
CA LEU A 50 -19.97 -12.35 -35.48
C LEU A 50 -20.59 -12.57 -34.10
N ASN A 51 -21.88 -12.32 -33.92
CA ASN A 51 -22.60 -12.62 -32.67
C ASN A 51 -22.53 -14.10 -32.33
N THR A 52 -22.76 -14.98 -33.30
CA THR A 52 -22.68 -16.42 -33.08
C THR A 52 -21.25 -16.88 -32.76
N GLU A 53 -20.24 -16.27 -33.38
CA GLU A 53 -18.85 -16.58 -33.11
C GLU A 53 -18.42 -16.10 -31.71
N ILE A 54 -18.80 -14.88 -31.33
CA ILE A 54 -18.59 -14.33 -29.97
C ILE A 54 -19.23 -15.23 -28.91
N ALA A 55 -20.47 -15.68 -29.12
CA ALA A 55 -21.16 -16.58 -28.19
C ALA A 55 -20.42 -17.91 -27.98
N ARG A 56 -19.81 -18.48 -29.05
CA ARG A 56 -18.99 -19.69 -28.95
C ARG A 56 -17.69 -19.46 -28.17
N TYR A 57 -17.04 -18.31 -28.36
CA TYR A 57 -15.85 -17.98 -27.56
C TYR A 57 -16.20 -17.66 -26.11
N GLU A 58 -17.38 -17.07 -25.85
CA GLU A 58 -17.89 -16.84 -24.48
C GLU A 58 -18.17 -18.15 -23.77
N SER A 59 -18.83 -19.11 -24.42
CA SER A 59 -19.08 -20.42 -23.83
C SER A 59 -17.78 -21.17 -23.51
N LEU A 60 -16.79 -21.13 -24.42
CA LEU A 60 -15.47 -21.72 -24.17
C LEU A 60 -14.74 -21.02 -23.02
N ALA A 61 -14.79 -19.69 -22.94
CA ALA A 61 -14.18 -18.94 -21.86
C ALA A 61 -14.86 -19.18 -20.51
N ASP A 62 -16.19 -19.36 -20.50
CA ASP A 62 -16.96 -19.69 -19.29
C ASP A 62 -16.72 -21.15 -18.87
N GLU A 63 -16.56 -22.08 -19.81
CA GLU A 63 -16.13 -23.45 -19.56
C GLU A 63 -14.71 -23.50 -18.95
N GLU A 64 -13.74 -22.78 -19.52
CA GLU A 64 -12.39 -22.62 -18.96
C GLU A 64 -12.43 -22.03 -17.53
N ARG A 65 -13.27 -21.02 -17.30
CA ARG A 65 -13.47 -20.46 -15.94
C ARG A 65 -14.14 -21.44 -14.99
N SER A 66 -15.09 -22.24 -15.45
CA SER A 66 -15.78 -23.24 -14.63
C SER A 66 -14.85 -24.39 -14.23
N GLN A 67 -13.97 -24.83 -15.14
CA GLN A 67 -12.93 -25.81 -14.86
C GLN A 67 -11.91 -25.27 -13.85
N ALA A 68 -11.54 -23.99 -13.94
CA ALA A 68 -10.70 -23.33 -12.94
C ALA A 68 -11.39 -23.23 -11.55
N ARG A 69 -12.74 -23.14 -11.51
CA ARG A 69 -13.53 -23.08 -10.27
C ARG A 69 -13.73 -24.44 -9.59
N THR A 70 -13.63 -25.53 -10.34
CA THR A 70 -13.91 -26.90 -9.85
C THR A 70 -12.63 -27.62 -9.37
N GLN A 71 -11.46 -26.97 -9.42
CA GLN A 71 -10.29 -27.48 -8.72
C GLN A 71 -10.50 -27.35 -7.21
N PRO A 72 -10.43 -28.46 -6.45
CA PRO A 72 -10.44 -28.39 -4.99
C PRO A 72 -9.28 -27.51 -4.53
N THR A 73 -9.58 -26.56 -3.64
CA THR A 73 -8.64 -25.71 -2.91
C THR A 73 -7.80 -26.53 -1.91
N SER A 74 -7.01 -27.46 -2.45
CA SER A 74 -5.97 -28.20 -1.73
C SER A 74 -4.78 -28.42 -2.66
N LYS A 75 -4.14 -27.34 -3.09
CA LYS A 75 -2.81 -27.45 -3.69
C LYS A 75 -1.91 -26.40 -3.06
N LYS A 76 -0.99 -26.89 -2.24
CA LYS A 76 0.29 -26.22 -1.99
C LYS A 76 0.84 -25.71 -3.33
N LEU A 77 1.43 -24.51 -3.29
CA LEU A 77 2.14 -23.82 -4.38
C LEU A 77 2.43 -24.69 -5.61
N SER A 78 1.89 -24.30 -6.76
CA SER A 78 2.45 -24.77 -8.03
C SER A 78 3.66 -23.89 -8.38
N ASN A 79 4.82 -24.53 -8.50
CA ASN A 79 6.10 -23.96 -8.91
C ASN A 79 5.98 -23.14 -10.24
N ASP A 80 4.97 -23.42 -11.07
CA ASP A 80 4.76 -22.80 -12.38
C ASP A 80 4.44 -21.29 -12.35
N GLU A 81 3.66 -20.80 -11.38
CA GLU A 81 3.31 -19.38 -11.33
C GLU A 81 4.51 -18.51 -10.91
N LEU A 82 5.34 -19.03 -10.00
CA LEU A 82 6.61 -18.41 -9.60
C LEU A 82 7.64 -18.46 -10.71
N ARG A 83 7.72 -19.57 -11.44
CA ARG A 83 8.58 -19.72 -12.64
C ARG A 83 8.31 -18.64 -13.67
N HIS A 84 7.04 -18.36 -13.98
CA HIS A 84 6.70 -17.34 -14.97
C HIS A 84 7.12 -15.93 -14.52
N TYR A 85 6.93 -15.57 -13.25
CA TYR A 85 7.29 -14.25 -12.73
C TYR A 85 8.82 -14.00 -12.76
N VAL A 86 9.61 -15.02 -12.37
CA VAL A 86 11.07 -14.91 -12.32
C VAL A 86 11.72 -15.00 -13.71
N LEU A 87 11.14 -15.77 -14.63
CA LEU A 87 11.73 -16.02 -15.95
C LEU A 87 11.54 -14.86 -16.94
N THR A 88 10.34 -14.26 -16.99
CA THR A 88 10.03 -13.24 -18.01
C THR A 88 10.08 -11.82 -17.48
N GLY A 89 9.92 -11.60 -16.17
CA GLY A 89 9.77 -10.24 -15.61
C GLY A 89 8.55 -9.48 -16.16
N GLU A 90 7.73 -10.12 -16.99
CA GLU A 90 6.50 -9.55 -17.52
C GLU A 90 5.44 -9.60 -16.43
N THR A 91 5.37 -8.53 -15.65
CA THR A 91 4.06 -8.08 -15.20
C THR A 91 3.25 -7.82 -16.46
N ARG A 92 2.14 -8.54 -16.65
CA ARG A 92 1.15 -8.15 -17.66
C ARG A 92 0.90 -6.65 -17.48
N SER A 93 1.24 -5.88 -18.49
CA SER A 93 1.28 -4.42 -18.53
C SER A 93 0.13 -3.80 -17.72
N LEU A 94 0.47 -3.13 -16.63
CA LEU A 94 -0.46 -2.36 -15.81
C LEU A 94 -0.80 -1.05 -16.51
N SER A 95 -1.94 -1.00 -17.17
CA SER A 95 -2.61 0.28 -17.44
C SER A 95 -3.69 0.48 -16.38
N THR A 96 -3.57 1.54 -15.58
CA THR A 96 -4.58 1.94 -14.57
C THR A 96 -5.92 2.39 -15.19
N GLY A 97 -6.05 2.35 -16.53
CA GLY A 97 -7.23 2.83 -17.26
C GLY A 97 -8.33 1.80 -17.50
N VAL A 98 -8.07 0.49 -17.31
CA VAL A 98 -9.06 -0.56 -17.63
C VAL A 98 -9.12 -1.62 -16.53
N PRO A 99 -10.19 -1.68 -15.72
CA PRO A 99 -10.36 -2.65 -14.63
C PRO A 99 -10.46 -4.12 -15.07
N SER A 100 -10.52 -4.42 -16.38
CA SER A 100 -10.80 -5.76 -16.91
C SER A 100 -9.57 -6.63 -17.15
N ASP A 101 -8.37 -6.06 -17.14
CA ASP A 101 -7.14 -6.85 -17.16
C ASP A 101 -6.74 -7.16 -15.72
N GLY A 102 -7.09 -8.37 -15.28
CA GLY A 102 -6.93 -8.90 -13.94
C GLY A 102 -5.58 -8.56 -13.31
N GLY A 103 -5.59 -7.50 -12.50
CA GLY A 103 -4.48 -7.04 -11.71
C GLY A 103 -4.31 -7.91 -10.47
N TYR A 104 -3.47 -8.93 -10.57
CA TYR A 104 -2.77 -9.50 -9.43
C TYR A 104 -1.27 -9.31 -9.71
N THR A 105 -0.77 -8.13 -9.37
CA THR A 105 0.66 -7.76 -9.49
C THR A 105 1.57 -8.53 -8.54
N VAL A 106 0.99 -9.38 -7.72
CA VAL A 106 1.64 -10.38 -6.90
C VAL A 106 0.65 -11.53 -6.85
N ILE A 107 1.10 -12.78 -6.96
CA ILE A 107 0.27 -13.93 -6.58
C ILE A 107 -0.25 -13.59 -5.17
N PRO A 108 -1.58 -13.49 -4.93
CA PRO A 108 -2.14 -12.99 -3.67
C PRO A 108 -1.56 -13.71 -2.44
N GLU A 109 -1.14 -14.94 -2.64
CA GLU A 109 -0.49 -15.80 -1.66
C GLU A 109 0.97 -15.44 -1.38
N LEU A 110 1.78 -15.08 -2.39
CA LEU A 110 3.16 -14.59 -2.18
C LEU A 110 3.16 -13.23 -1.48
N ASN A 111 2.24 -12.33 -1.83
CA ASN A 111 2.06 -11.08 -1.09
C ASN A 111 1.69 -11.34 0.38
N LYS A 112 0.84 -12.35 0.63
CA LYS A 112 0.44 -12.73 1.98
C LYS A 112 1.61 -13.31 2.78
N GLN A 113 2.44 -14.14 2.17
CA GLN A 113 3.64 -14.70 2.79
C GLN A 113 4.66 -13.59 3.13
N ILE A 114 4.96 -12.71 2.19
CA ILE A 114 5.85 -11.56 2.41
C ILE A 114 5.28 -10.66 3.51
N MET A 115 4.01 -10.29 3.45
CA MET A 115 3.38 -9.46 4.47
C MET A 115 3.38 -10.12 5.86
N GLN A 116 3.18 -11.43 5.94
CA GLN A 116 3.25 -12.17 7.19
C GLN A 116 4.66 -12.15 7.77
N GLN A 117 5.67 -12.40 6.95
CA GLN A 117 7.07 -12.31 7.36
C GLN A 117 7.44 -10.89 7.81
N LEU A 118 6.99 -9.86 7.07
CA LEU A 118 7.18 -8.46 7.46
C LEU A 118 6.55 -8.15 8.82
N THR A 119 5.36 -8.69 9.13
CA THR A 119 4.74 -8.46 10.44
C THR A 119 5.42 -9.20 11.58
N ASP A 120 6.01 -10.37 11.30
CA ASP A 120 6.64 -11.21 12.31
C ASP A 120 8.06 -10.73 12.65
N GLU A 121 8.82 -10.27 11.64
CA GLU A 121 10.23 -9.91 11.79
C GLU A 121 10.46 -8.42 12.04
N SER A 122 9.65 -7.53 11.43
CA SER A 122 9.85 -6.09 11.59
C SER A 122 9.48 -5.62 13.00
N VAL A 123 10.48 -5.08 13.72
CA VAL A 123 10.25 -4.48 15.04
C VAL A 123 9.47 -3.17 14.90
N MET A 124 9.73 -2.39 13.86
CA MET A 124 9.04 -1.12 13.66
C MET A 124 7.54 -1.32 13.44
N ARG A 125 7.12 -2.36 12.72
CA ARG A 125 5.70 -2.70 12.54
C ARG A 125 5.01 -3.15 13.83
N ARG A 126 5.75 -3.69 14.80
CA ARG A 126 5.21 -4.06 16.12
C ARG A 126 4.97 -2.86 17.03
N ILE A 127 5.69 -1.76 16.81
CA ILE A 127 5.59 -0.53 17.63
C ILE A 127 4.66 0.50 16.96
N CYS A 128 4.69 0.59 15.64
CA CYS A 128 3.92 1.54 14.85
C CYS A 128 2.50 1.04 14.52
N SER A 129 1.58 1.97 14.25
CA SER A 129 0.25 1.65 13.77
C SER A 129 0.24 1.47 12.26
N VAL A 130 -0.17 0.29 11.79
CA VAL A 130 -0.27 -0.02 10.36
C VAL A 130 -1.67 0.35 9.86
N LYS A 131 -1.75 1.13 8.78
CA LYS A 131 -2.99 1.54 8.12
C LYS A 131 -2.95 1.22 6.64
N THR A 132 -3.95 0.50 6.17
CA THR A 132 -4.12 0.20 4.74
C THR A 132 -4.79 1.38 4.03
N THR A 133 -4.16 1.89 2.97
CA THR A 133 -4.66 3.04 2.19
C THR A 133 -4.72 2.66 0.70
N ARG A 134 -5.69 3.22 -0.03
CA ARG A 134 -5.89 2.98 -1.48
C ARG A 134 -5.35 4.11 -2.38
N SER A 135 -4.69 5.09 -1.78
CA SER A 135 -4.11 6.27 -2.41
C SER A 135 -2.62 6.33 -2.12
N ASN A 136 -1.87 7.09 -2.91
CA ASN A 136 -0.41 7.29 -2.75
C ASN A 136 -0.05 8.21 -1.57
N GLU A 137 -1.04 8.82 -0.91
CA GLU A 137 -0.85 9.67 0.25
C GLU A 137 -1.87 9.32 1.33
N TYR A 138 -1.39 9.22 2.57
CA TYR A 138 -2.23 9.12 3.76
C TYR A 138 -2.27 10.48 4.46
N LYS A 139 -3.46 11.01 4.67
CA LYS A 139 -3.70 12.29 5.33
C LYS A 139 -4.49 12.07 6.61
N GLN A 140 -4.03 12.65 7.70
CA GLN A 140 -4.72 12.62 8.98
C GLN A 140 -4.76 14.01 9.60
N LEU A 141 -5.95 14.44 9.98
CA LEU A 141 -6.16 15.65 10.76
C LEU A 141 -5.88 15.36 12.23
N VAL A 142 -5.04 16.18 12.84
CA VAL A 142 -4.60 16.04 14.24
C VAL A 142 -4.90 17.34 14.98
N SER A 143 -5.55 17.23 16.14
CA SER A 143 -5.76 18.41 16.99
C SER A 143 -4.48 18.77 17.74
N VAL A 144 -4.08 20.04 17.64
CA VAL A 144 -2.91 20.62 18.35
C VAL A 144 -3.29 21.09 19.77
N GLY A 145 -4.57 20.95 20.14
CA GLY A 145 -5.11 21.49 21.39
C GLY A 145 -5.39 22.99 21.29
N GLY A 146 -5.42 23.66 22.44
CA GLY A 146 -5.76 25.09 22.53
C GLY A 146 -7.21 25.36 22.97
N ALA A 147 -8.01 24.31 23.20
CA ALA A 147 -9.29 24.46 23.87
C ALA A 147 -9.08 25.00 25.29
N ALA A 148 -9.65 26.17 25.58
CA ALA A 148 -9.65 26.75 26.91
C ALA A 148 -10.95 26.41 27.63
N VAL A 149 -10.87 26.10 28.93
CA VAL A 149 -12.04 25.95 29.79
C VAL A 149 -12.06 27.13 30.75
N ALA A 150 -13.19 27.84 30.82
CA ALA A 150 -13.40 28.93 31.75
C ALA A 150 -14.42 28.52 32.82
N HIS A 151 -14.18 28.94 34.06
CA HIS A 151 -15.14 28.80 35.15
C HIS A 151 -16.09 30.01 35.12
N GLY A 152 -17.41 29.75 35.19
CA GLY A 152 -18.41 30.81 35.23
C GLY A 152 -18.75 31.21 36.67
N GLU A 153 -19.03 32.49 36.88
CA GLU A 153 -19.57 33.04 38.13
C GLU A 153 -21.03 33.49 37.92
N GLU A 154 -21.84 33.42 38.96
CA GLU A 154 -23.26 33.80 38.91
C GLU A 154 -23.41 35.31 38.64
N GLY A 155 -24.25 35.69 37.69
CA GLY A 155 -24.50 37.08 37.30
C GLY A 155 -23.48 37.71 36.35
N LYS A 156 -22.44 36.99 35.91
CA LYS A 156 -21.49 37.47 34.89
C LYS A 156 -21.77 36.83 33.53
N ALA A 157 -21.66 37.63 32.46
CA ALA A 157 -21.76 37.12 31.10
C ALA A 157 -20.57 36.20 30.78
N ARG A 158 -20.85 35.00 30.27
CA ARG A 158 -19.81 34.05 29.86
C ARG A 158 -19.20 34.51 28.53
N THR A 159 -17.87 34.66 28.50
CA THR A 159 -17.13 35.00 27.28
C THR A 159 -16.80 33.74 26.47
N GLU A 160 -16.62 33.90 25.16
CA GLU A 160 -16.18 32.80 24.29
C GLU A 160 -14.81 32.28 24.70
N THR A 161 -14.67 30.95 24.72
CA THR A 161 -13.41 30.26 25.00
C THR A 161 -12.66 29.95 23.70
N ALA A 162 -11.33 29.84 23.76
CA ALA A 162 -10.52 29.51 22.60
C ALA A 162 -10.91 28.17 21.96
N THR A 163 -11.03 28.16 20.62
CA THR A 163 -11.35 26.99 19.80
C THR A 163 -10.09 26.12 19.58
N PRO A 164 -10.21 24.77 19.61
CA PRO A 164 -9.10 23.88 19.31
C PRO A 164 -8.61 24.07 17.86
N LYS A 165 -7.28 24.10 17.69
CA LYS A 165 -6.65 24.13 16.36
C LYS A 165 -6.42 22.71 15.85
N VAL A 166 -6.54 22.53 14.54
CA VAL A 166 -6.33 21.26 13.84
C VAL A 166 -5.28 21.47 12.76
N GLU A 167 -4.33 20.56 12.67
CA GLU A 167 -3.27 20.54 11.65
C GLU A 167 -3.36 19.25 10.83
N GLU A 168 -2.95 19.30 9.57
CA GLU A 168 -2.89 18.14 8.68
C GLU A 168 -1.52 17.50 8.73
N VAL A 169 -1.46 16.19 9.00
CA VAL A 169 -0.27 15.37 8.81
C VAL A 169 -0.44 14.56 7.54
N SER A 170 0.48 14.72 6.59
CA SER A 170 0.50 13.95 5.36
C SER A 170 1.72 13.03 5.29
N ILE A 171 1.48 11.79 4.88
CA ILE A 171 2.49 10.73 4.73
C ILE A 171 2.42 10.26 3.28
N LYS A 172 3.49 10.48 2.54
CA LYS A 172 3.64 10.00 1.16
C LYS A 172 4.11 8.54 1.17
N LEU A 173 3.47 7.72 0.36
CA LEU A 173 3.80 6.31 0.19
C LEU A 173 4.68 6.15 -1.05
N PHE A 174 5.77 5.40 -0.91
CA PHE A 174 6.69 5.08 -2.00
C PHE A 174 6.73 3.56 -2.19
N PRO A 175 6.62 3.05 -3.43
CA PRO A 175 6.69 1.62 -3.68
C PRO A 175 8.13 1.11 -3.49
N ILE A 176 8.26 -0.04 -2.83
CA ILE A 176 9.50 -0.83 -2.74
C ILE A 176 9.35 -2.01 -3.71
N TYR A 177 10.40 -2.33 -4.45
CA TYR A 177 10.39 -3.41 -5.43
C TYR A 177 11.75 -4.13 -5.49
N SER A 178 11.73 -5.41 -5.86
CA SER A 178 12.91 -6.20 -6.20
C SER A 178 12.59 -7.05 -7.44
N TYR A 179 13.55 -7.13 -8.37
CA TYR A 179 13.43 -7.90 -9.61
C TYR A 179 14.66 -8.79 -9.80
N PRO A 180 14.80 -9.89 -9.04
CA PRO A 180 15.88 -10.82 -9.26
C PRO A 180 15.60 -11.66 -10.51
N LYS A 181 16.63 -11.81 -11.36
CA LYS A 181 16.55 -12.57 -12.61
C LYS A 181 17.32 -13.88 -12.46
N THR A 182 16.73 -15.00 -12.88
CA THR A 182 17.42 -16.30 -12.96
C THR A 182 17.18 -16.96 -14.32
N THR A 183 17.95 -17.99 -14.66
CA THR A 183 17.81 -18.74 -15.92
C THR A 183 16.95 -20.00 -15.75
N GLN A 184 16.30 -20.44 -16.83
CA GLN A 184 15.47 -21.65 -16.82
C GLN A 184 16.29 -22.90 -16.47
N GLU A 185 17.52 -22.99 -16.98
CA GLU A 185 18.42 -24.12 -16.69
C GLU A 185 18.71 -24.22 -15.18
N ILE A 186 18.92 -23.10 -14.50
CA ILE A 186 19.16 -23.09 -13.05
C ILE A 186 17.91 -23.55 -12.30
N ILE A 187 16.70 -23.17 -12.73
CA ILE A 187 15.46 -23.60 -12.10
C ILE A 187 15.20 -25.10 -12.31
N ASP A 188 15.49 -25.62 -13.50
CA ASP A 188 15.16 -27.01 -13.86
C ASP A 188 16.23 -28.03 -13.46
N PHE A 189 17.49 -27.61 -13.34
CA PHE A 189 18.63 -28.48 -12.97
C PHE A 189 19.14 -28.25 -11.54
N SER A 190 18.47 -27.44 -10.73
CA SER A 190 18.83 -27.31 -9.33
C SER A 190 18.22 -28.41 -8.48
N ASP A 191 19.06 -29.11 -7.73
CA ASP A 191 18.65 -30.04 -6.67
C ASP A 191 18.10 -29.31 -5.42
N VAL A 192 18.09 -27.98 -5.44
CA VAL A 192 17.72 -27.09 -4.33
C VAL A 192 16.53 -26.23 -4.76
N ASP A 193 15.59 -25.96 -3.86
CA ASP A 193 14.45 -25.06 -4.12
C ASP A 193 14.90 -23.59 -4.21
N ILE A 194 15.37 -23.19 -5.40
CA ILE A 194 15.87 -21.84 -5.67
C ILE A 194 14.76 -20.80 -5.55
N LEU A 195 13.52 -21.13 -5.91
CA LEU A 195 12.40 -20.20 -5.82
C LEU A 195 11.99 -19.94 -4.37
N GLY A 196 11.97 -21.00 -3.54
CA GLY A 196 11.77 -20.86 -2.10
C GLY A 196 12.86 -20.01 -1.45
N TRP A 197 14.13 -20.31 -1.76
CA TRP A 197 15.27 -19.52 -1.27
C TRP A 197 15.20 -18.04 -1.69
N LEU A 198 14.94 -17.79 -2.97
CA LEU A 198 14.85 -16.43 -3.51
C LEU A 198 13.67 -15.65 -2.92
N THR A 199 12.54 -16.31 -2.65
CA THR A 199 11.40 -15.67 -1.99
C THR A 199 11.73 -15.27 -0.54
N ALA A 200 12.43 -16.14 0.20
CA ALA A 200 12.87 -15.84 1.57
C ALA A 200 13.89 -14.69 1.59
N GLU A 201 14.89 -14.71 0.72
CA GLU A 201 15.90 -13.66 0.62
C GLU A 201 15.29 -12.29 0.25
N ILE A 202 14.31 -12.27 -0.65
CA ILE A 202 13.56 -11.04 -0.97
C ILE A 202 12.80 -10.56 0.25
N ALA A 203 12.13 -11.45 0.99
CA ALA A 203 11.38 -11.03 2.16
C ALA A 203 12.30 -10.43 3.25
N ASP A 204 13.46 -11.07 3.52
CA ASP A 204 14.46 -10.58 4.47
C ASP A 204 14.97 -9.18 4.06
N THR A 205 15.33 -9.00 2.79
CA THR A 205 15.81 -7.70 2.29
C THR A 205 14.72 -6.62 2.32
N PHE A 206 13.44 -6.98 2.14
CA PHE A 206 12.31 -6.05 2.31
C PHE A 206 12.15 -5.61 3.76
N VAL A 207 12.31 -6.51 4.72
CA VAL A 207 12.26 -6.18 6.16
C VAL A 207 13.38 -5.20 6.50
N ASP A 208 14.62 -5.49 6.11
CA ASP A 208 15.78 -4.65 6.42
C ASP A 208 15.67 -3.25 5.79
N THR A 209 15.25 -3.18 4.54
CA THR A 209 15.09 -1.90 3.83
C THR A 209 13.97 -1.05 4.43
N GLU A 210 12.82 -1.67 4.73
CA GLU A 210 11.71 -0.96 5.39
C GLU A 210 12.11 -0.45 6.78
N GLU A 211 12.78 -1.28 7.60
CA GLU A 211 13.23 -0.84 8.92
C GLU A 211 14.21 0.33 8.84
N MET A 212 15.16 0.28 7.91
CA MET A 212 16.13 1.36 7.71
C MET A 212 15.45 2.66 7.27
N ASP A 213 14.46 2.56 6.38
CA ASP A 213 13.68 3.69 5.88
C ASP A 213 12.80 4.30 6.98
N LEU A 214 12.14 3.48 7.80
CA LEU A 214 11.33 3.94 8.93
C LEU A 214 12.17 4.63 10.02
N VAL A 215 13.43 4.24 10.18
CA VAL A 215 14.34 4.88 11.14
C VAL A 215 14.94 6.17 10.57
N SER A 216 15.58 6.09 9.40
CA SER A 216 16.52 7.10 8.90
C SER A 216 16.25 7.57 7.47
N GLY A 217 15.13 7.17 6.87
CA GLY A 217 14.76 7.58 5.52
C GLY A 217 14.60 9.10 5.39
N ASP A 218 15.01 9.65 4.26
CA ASP A 218 15.08 11.10 4.01
C ASP A 218 13.76 11.69 3.46
N GLY A 219 12.76 10.85 3.18
CA GLY A 219 11.48 11.27 2.59
C GLY A 219 11.53 11.57 1.08
N SER A 220 12.67 11.34 0.41
CA SER A 220 12.85 11.51 -1.03
C SER A 220 12.87 10.14 -1.71
N LYS A 221 11.73 9.75 -2.29
CA LYS A 221 11.52 8.43 -2.92
C LYS A 221 11.58 7.22 -1.97
N LYS A 222 11.68 7.47 -0.66
CA LYS A 222 11.61 6.48 0.42
C LYS A 222 10.84 7.06 1.61
N ALA A 223 10.45 6.21 2.55
CA ALA A 223 9.70 6.67 3.71
C ALA A 223 10.50 7.75 4.48
N LYS A 224 9.80 8.69 5.10
CA LYS A 224 10.44 9.67 5.98
C LYS A 224 10.63 9.04 7.36
N GLY A 225 11.87 8.74 7.70
CA GLY A 225 12.20 8.12 8.97
C GLY A 225 12.00 9.06 10.15
N PHE A 226 11.72 8.50 11.33
CA PHE A 226 11.44 9.32 12.52
C PHE A 226 12.66 10.15 12.98
N LEU A 227 13.90 9.75 12.64
CA LEU A 227 15.11 10.52 12.95
C LEU A 227 15.29 11.76 12.06
N SER A 228 14.66 11.77 10.88
CA SER A 228 14.80 12.81 9.86
C SER A 228 13.85 14.00 10.07
N TYR A 229 13.01 13.95 11.11
CA TYR A 229 12.18 15.07 11.50
C TYR A 229 13.01 16.14 12.24
N PRO A 230 12.67 17.43 12.08
CA PRO A 230 13.37 18.51 12.76
C PRO A 230 13.25 18.37 14.28
N ARG A 231 14.33 18.65 15.01
CA ARG A 231 14.43 18.45 16.47
C ARG A 231 14.81 19.75 17.19
N ASP A 232 14.16 20.01 18.32
CA ASP A 232 14.34 21.23 19.13
C ASP A 232 14.31 20.89 20.63
N THR A 233 14.96 21.71 21.47
CA THR A 233 14.94 21.57 22.94
C THR A 233 13.70 22.23 23.57
N GLN A 234 12.99 23.06 22.81
CA GLN A 234 11.80 23.78 23.26
C GLN A 234 10.65 22.86 23.71
N ALA A 235 9.90 23.33 24.71
CA ALA A 235 8.73 22.64 25.24
C ALA A 235 7.56 22.61 24.23
N ASP A 236 6.71 21.60 24.36
CA ASP A 236 5.58 21.32 23.46
C ASP A 236 4.63 22.48 23.15
N LYS A 237 4.48 23.48 24.03
CA LYS A 237 3.57 24.62 23.81
C LYS A 237 4.18 25.75 22.98
N ILE A 238 5.50 25.81 22.92
CA ILE A 238 6.27 26.87 22.24
C ILE A 238 6.75 26.35 20.88
N ARG A 239 7.00 25.05 20.80
CA ARG A 239 7.57 24.37 19.64
C ARG A 239 6.58 24.29 18.45
N ALA A 240 7.09 24.51 17.23
CA ALA A 240 6.31 24.41 16.00
C ALA A 240 5.81 22.97 15.76
N PHE A 241 4.60 22.84 15.20
CA PHE A 241 4.04 21.54 14.84
C PHE A 241 4.97 20.79 13.87
N GLY A 242 5.14 19.48 14.09
CA GLY A 242 6.02 18.63 13.27
C GLY A 242 7.51 18.66 13.65
N THR A 243 7.90 19.44 14.67
CA THR A 243 9.24 19.36 15.27
C THR A 243 9.20 18.53 16.56
N LEU A 244 10.27 17.80 16.80
CA LEU A 244 10.38 16.78 17.85
C LEU A 244 11.25 17.26 19.00
N GLN A 245 10.92 16.91 20.24
CA GLN A 245 11.76 17.32 21.37
C GLN A 245 13.03 16.47 21.46
N LYS A 246 14.18 17.12 21.67
CA LYS A 246 15.44 16.46 22.04
C LYS A 246 15.91 16.91 23.42
N LEU A 247 16.54 15.97 24.12
CA LEU A 247 17.31 16.23 25.34
C LEU A 247 18.79 16.04 25.00
N GLU A 248 19.61 17.06 25.24
CA GLU A 248 21.06 17.00 25.03
C GLU A 248 21.74 16.87 26.39
N VAL A 249 22.59 15.87 26.53
CA VAL A 249 23.34 15.61 27.77
C VAL A 249 24.78 15.29 27.41
N THR A 250 25.72 15.80 28.19
CA THR A 250 27.17 15.57 28.02
C THR A 250 27.59 14.13 28.34
N ALA A 251 26.92 13.49 29.29
CA ALA A 251 27.12 12.08 29.64
C ALA A 251 25.77 11.40 29.89
N LEU A 252 25.58 10.19 29.35
CA LEU A 252 24.34 9.44 29.54
C LEU A 252 24.30 8.85 30.96
N SER A 253 23.45 9.42 31.82
CA SER A 253 23.18 8.93 33.18
C SER A 253 21.77 8.33 33.29
N ALA A 254 21.51 7.55 34.35
CA ALA A 254 20.18 7.01 34.61
C ALA A 254 19.15 8.13 34.82
N ASP A 255 19.55 9.22 35.47
CA ASP A 255 18.68 10.38 35.71
C ASP A 255 18.27 11.06 34.40
N SER A 256 19.19 11.15 33.44
CA SER A 256 18.90 11.67 32.09
C SER A 256 17.81 10.87 31.35
N LEU A 257 17.75 9.55 31.56
CA LEU A 257 16.71 8.70 30.97
C LEU A 257 15.36 8.87 31.69
N ILE A 258 15.39 9.12 33.00
CA ILE A 258 14.20 9.41 33.80
C ILE A 258 13.62 10.76 33.39
N ASP A 259 14.45 11.78 33.24
CA ASP A 259 14.04 13.11 32.77
C ASP A 259 13.40 13.03 31.38
N LEU A 260 13.99 12.26 30.46
CA LEU A 260 13.41 12.03 29.13
C LEU A 260 12.02 11.38 29.21
N LYS A 261 11.81 10.42 30.12
CA LYS A 261 10.49 9.81 30.33
C LYS A 261 9.47 10.83 30.83
N PHE A 262 9.86 11.71 31.75
CA PHE A 262 8.93 12.69 32.34
C PHE A 262 8.69 13.91 31.46
N LEU A 263 9.56 14.17 30.50
CA LEU A 263 9.39 15.16 29.44
C LEU A 263 8.25 14.75 28.48
N LEU A 264 7.94 13.45 28.38
CA LEU A 264 6.75 12.96 27.67
C LEU A 264 5.45 13.20 28.45
N LYS A 265 4.46 13.80 27.78
CA LYS A 265 3.11 13.99 28.32
C LYS A 265 2.50 12.69 28.85
N ASN A 266 1.81 12.77 29.98
CA ASN A 266 1.27 11.62 30.71
C ASN A 266 0.39 10.69 29.84
N LYS A 267 -0.40 11.25 28.91
CA LYS A 267 -1.25 10.46 28.00
C LYS A 267 -0.44 9.44 27.19
N TYR A 268 0.79 9.76 26.83
CA TYR A 268 1.62 8.93 25.93
C TYR A 268 2.58 8.00 26.68
N ARG A 269 2.73 8.17 28.00
CA ARG A 269 3.62 7.33 28.81
C ARG A 269 3.15 5.87 28.97
N LYS A 270 1.85 5.60 28.83
CA LYS A 270 1.27 4.27 29.12
C LYS A 270 1.74 3.16 28.17
N ASN A 271 1.95 3.48 26.89
CA ASN A 271 2.35 2.52 25.85
C ASN A 271 3.66 2.90 25.17
N ALA A 272 4.49 3.71 25.83
CA ALA A 272 5.76 4.15 25.25
C ALA A 272 6.80 3.01 25.34
N VAL A 273 7.52 2.78 24.24
CA VAL A 273 8.56 1.75 24.13
C VAL A 273 9.91 2.43 23.91
N TRP A 274 10.95 1.93 24.59
CA TRP A 274 12.32 2.33 24.31
C TRP A 274 12.86 1.52 23.15
N VAL A 275 13.44 2.21 22.17
CA VAL A 275 14.18 1.57 21.08
C VAL A 275 15.64 2.00 21.25
N ILE A 276 16.64 1.12 21.10
CA ILE A 276 18.06 1.47 21.38
C ILE A 276 18.99 0.68 20.44
N SER A 277 20.03 1.28 19.87
CA SER A 277 21.04 0.49 19.16
C SER A 277 21.85 -0.38 20.13
N ILE A 278 22.06 -1.65 19.76
CA ILE A 278 22.75 -2.64 20.60
C ILE A 278 24.20 -2.25 20.96
N PHE A 279 24.80 -1.30 20.24
CA PHE A 279 26.15 -0.80 20.48
C PHE A 279 26.24 0.23 21.63
N VAL A 280 25.14 0.58 22.29
CA VAL A 280 25.16 1.45 23.49
C VAL A 280 24.98 0.59 24.75
N PRO A 281 26.06 -0.06 25.25
CA PRO A 281 25.96 -1.07 26.32
C PRO A 281 25.44 -0.52 27.65
N SER A 282 25.68 0.76 27.96
CA SER A 282 25.22 1.38 29.21
C SER A 282 23.70 1.64 29.26
N ALA A 283 23.05 1.85 28.11
CA ALA A 283 21.62 2.14 28.03
C ALA A 283 20.75 0.88 27.98
N ALA A 284 21.26 -0.20 27.37
CA ALA A 284 20.54 -1.47 27.23
C ALA A 284 20.25 -2.16 28.59
N ALA A 285 21.18 -2.04 29.54
CA ALA A 285 21.02 -2.62 30.88
C ALA A 285 19.87 -1.98 31.68
N PHE A 286 19.67 -0.66 31.57
CA PHE A 286 18.61 0.07 32.26
C PHE A 286 17.21 -0.16 31.65
N ALA A 287 17.13 -0.24 30.31
CA ALA A 287 15.88 -0.54 29.62
C ALA A 287 15.28 -1.90 30.02
N SER A 288 16.12 -2.90 30.31
CA SER A 288 15.67 -4.23 30.75
C SER A 288 15.06 -4.26 32.16
N ARG A 289 15.43 -3.32 33.04
CA ARG A 289 14.98 -3.27 34.45
C ARG A 289 13.74 -2.41 34.67
N SER A 290 13.42 -1.50 33.75
CA SER A 290 12.40 -0.46 33.93
C SER A 290 11.05 -0.75 33.25
N ALA A 291 10.97 -1.79 32.42
CA ALA A 291 9.77 -2.17 31.67
C ALA A 291 9.16 -3.49 32.18
N PRO A 292 7.83 -3.57 32.41
CA PRO A 292 7.17 -4.83 32.72
C PRO A 292 7.23 -5.74 31.48
N SER A 293 8.04 -6.80 31.59
CA SER A 293 8.04 -8.03 30.79
C SER A 293 7.60 -7.89 29.31
N ARG A 294 8.54 -7.51 28.43
CA ARG A 294 8.65 -7.92 27.00
C ARG A 294 9.75 -7.09 26.33
N VAL A 295 11.01 -7.45 26.59
CA VAL A 295 12.17 -6.86 25.89
C VAL A 295 12.59 -7.83 24.79
N ASN A 296 12.15 -7.57 23.56
CA ASN A 296 12.80 -8.12 22.37
C ASN A 296 13.76 -7.07 21.81
N ARG A 297 14.99 -7.51 21.54
CA ARG A 297 16.13 -6.70 21.06
C ARG A 297 15.74 -5.98 19.77
N ALA A 298 15.84 -4.65 19.74
CA ALA A 298 15.56 -3.85 18.56
C ALA A 298 16.50 -2.65 18.47
N LYS A 299 17.10 -2.44 17.30
CA LYS A 299 18.04 -1.37 16.95
C LYS A 299 17.32 -0.01 16.79
N TYR A 300 18.01 1.07 17.19
CA TYR A 300 17.76 2.53 16.97
C TYR A 300 16.87 3.32 17.95
N LEU A 301 17.45 4.32 18.65
CA LEU A 301 16.79 5.13 19.70
C LEU A 301 16.13 6.41 19.21
N LEU A 302 14.80 6.50 19.35
CA LEU A 302 14.08 7.68 19.83
C LEU A 302 12.64 7.27 20.22
N MET A 303 12.19 7.70 21.40
CA MET A 303 10.85 7.44 21.91
C MET A 303 9.91 8.51 21.32
N PHE A 304 9.07 8.13 20.35
CA PHE A 304 8.06 9.04 19.79
C PHE A 304 6.62 8.69 20.12
N GLN A 305 5.92 9.77 20.43
CA GLN A 305 4.50 9.95 20.58
C GLN A 305 3.78 9.52 19.30
N SER A 306 2.88 8.54 19.36
CA SER A 306 2.01 8.24 18.22
C SER A 306 1.18 9.48 17.89
N LEU A 307 1.26 9.95 16.65
CA LEU A 307 0.27 10.82 16.02
C LEU A 307 -1.02 10.01 15.78
N SER A 308 -1.64 9.58 16.86
CA SER A 308 -2.90 8.85 16.87
C SER A 308 -3.68 9.39 18.06
N TYR A 309 -4.34 10.52 17.85
CA TYR A 309 -5.43 10.93 18.73
C TYR A 309 -6.63 10.04 18.40
N GLN A 310 -6.93 9.11 19.30
CA GLN A 310 -8.29 8.93 19.78
C GLN A 310 -8.44 9.68 21.10
#